data_AF-A0A7V7D0X8-F1
#
_entry.id   AF-A0A7V7D0X8-F1
#
_cell.length_a   1.000
_cell.length_b   1.000
_cell.length_c   1.000
_cell.angle_alpha   90.00
_cell.angle_beta   90.00
_cell.angle_gamma   90.00
#
_symmetry.space_group_name_H-M   'P 1'
#
loop_
_entity.id
_entity.type
_entity.pdbx_description
1 polymer ?
#
loop_
_entity_poly.entity_id
_entity_poly.type
_entity_poly.pdbx_seq_one_letter_code
_entity_poly.pdbx_strand_id
1 'polypeptide(L)'
;MSIRFRPDERRFDVDGAYDIRHEIIKKRIDKAMVQEGKERLTQPGKIAIVYSHRREMHEYLKYVDYLQDEGYLEPTVEQLELEDLQGVSGLRALRVTVDMDAAMNRPFVAPEVVRNAVVSVQMADRRSP
;
A
#
# COMPACT_ATOMS: atom_id res chain seq x y z
N MET A 1 -7.19 -10.91 -10.68
CA MET A 1 -6.68 -9.98 -9.65
C MET A 1 -7.85 -9.68 -8.73
N SER A 2 -7.84 -10.21 -7.52
CA SER A 2 -8.95 -10.09 -6.55
C SER A 2 -8.44 -9.33 -5.33
N ILE A 3 -9.10 -8.25 -4.95
CA ILE A 3 -8.75 -7.44 -3.79
C ILE A 3 -9.69 -7.84 -2.66
N ARG A 4 -9.15 -8.40 -1.57
CA ARG A 4 -9.96 -8.83 -0.42
C ARG A 4 -9.89 -7.76 0.67
N PHE A 5 -11.06 -7.28 1.09
CA PHE A 5 -11.20 -6.32 2.18
C PHE A 5 -11.67 -7.05 3.44
N ARG A 6 -10.93 -6.90 4.55
CA ARG A 6 -11.36 -7.34 5.88
C ARG A 6 -11.68 -6.10 6.72
N PRO A 7 -12.97 -5.84 7.03
CA PRO A 7 -13.38 -4.65 7.77
C PRO A 7 -12.89 -4.63 9.24
N ASP A 8 -12.34 -5.74 9.72
CA ASP A 8 -11.94 -5.93 11.12
C ASP A 8 -10.49 -5.44 11.39
N GLU A 9 -9.64 -5.30 10.36
CA GLU A 9 -8.20 -5.06 10.53
C GLU A 9 -7.66 -3.78 9.88
N ARG A 10 -8.49 -2.94 9.21
CA ARG A 10 -8.03 -1.76 8.44
C ARG A 10 -6.80 -2.05 7.54
N ARG A 11 -6.66 -3.27 7.03
CA ARG A 11 -5.59 -3.65 6.09
C ARG A 11 -6.19 -4.02 4.74
N PHE A 12 -5.58 -3.47 3.69
CA PHE A 12 -5.95 -3.68 2.31
C PHE A 12 -4.94 -4.67 1.71
N ASP A 13 -5.35 -5.92 1.48
CA ASP A 13 -4.51 -6.94 0.83
C ASP A 13 -5.02 -7.18 -0.61
N VAL A 14 -4.11 -7.05 -1.57
CA VAL A 14 -4.34 -7.31 -3.00
C VAL A 14 -3.83 -8.73 -3.30
N ASP A 15 -4.68 -9.63 -3.82
CA ASP A 15 -4.32 -11.05 -4.00
C ASP A 15 -3.22 -11.26 -5.05
N GLY A 16 -2.17 -11.96 -4.63
CA GLY A 16 -1.21 -12.65 -5.48
C GLY A 16 -0.57 -13.80 -4.71
N ALA A 17 -1.07 -15.02 -4.91
CA ALA A 17 -0.50 -16.32 -4.51
C ALA A 17 0.16 -16.40 -3.10
N TYR A 18 -0.64 -16.85 -2.13
CA TYR A 18 -0.22 -17.25 -0.78
C TYR A 18 0.91 -18.31 -0.81
N ASP A 19 2.11 -17.90 -0.40
CA ASP A 19 3.24 -18.77 -0.02
C ASP A 19 3.90 -18.12 1.20
N ILE A 20 4.35 -18.93 2.17
CA ILE A 20 5.02 -18.52 3.41
C ILE A 20 6.16 -17.50 3.21
N ARG A 21 6.74 -17.47 2.01
CA ARG A 21 7.75 -16.47 1.59
C ARG A 21 7.23 -15.03 1.60
N HIS A 22 5.96 -14.79 1.23
CA HIS A 22 5.39 -13.44 1.20
C HIS A 22 5.24 -12.84 2.60
N GLU A 23 4.81 -13.62 3.59
CA GLU A 23 4.68 -13.15 4.97
C GLU A 23 6.04 -12.81 5.59
N ILE A 24 7.10 -13.54 5.21
CA ILE A 24 8.47 -13.22 5.61
C ILE A 24 8.92 -11.91 4.95
N ILE A 25 8.61 -11.70 3.68
CA ILE A 25 8.94 -10.45 2.96
C ILE A 25 8.18 -9.27 3.57
N LYS A 26 6.88 -9.38 3.88
CA LYS A 26 6.11 -8.32 4.57
C LYS A 26 6.74 -7.94 5.91
N LYS A 27 7.13 -8.92 6.72
CA LYS A 27 7.83 -8.67 8.00
C LYS A 27 9.18 -8.00 7.82
N ARG A 28 9.87 -8.25 6.71
CA ARG A 28 11.15 -7.61 6.38
C ARG A 28 10.96 -6.20 5.84
N ILE A 29 9.97 -5.97 4.98
CA ILE A 29 9.60 -4.64 4.48
C ILE A 29 9.17 -3.75 5.65
N ASP A 30 8.40 -4.26 6.61
CA ASP A 30 8.07 -3.49 7.81
C ASP A 30 9.33 -2.99 8.53
N LYS A 31 10.36 -3.83 8.64
CA LYS A 31 11.65 -3.50 9.27
C LYS A 31 12.69 -2.91 8.32
N ALA A 32 12.33 -2.64 7.07
CA ALA A 32 13.28 -2.12 6.09
C ALA A 32 13.68 -0.70 6.47
N MET A 33 14.97 -0.42 6.30
CA MET A 33 15.53 0.92 6.46
C MET A 33 15.71 1.55 5.09
N VAL A 34 15.60 2.88 5.06
CA VAL A 34 15.92 3.67 3.86
C VAL A 34 17.44 3.70 3.70
N GLN A 35 17.95 3.41 2.50
CA GLN A 35 19.38 3.21 2.23
C GLN A 35 20.25 4.44 2.55
N GLU A 36 19.74 5.66 2.32
CA GLU A 36 20.45 6.90 2.62
C GLU A 36 20.26 7.38 4.06
N GLY A 37 19.53 6.62 4.89
CA GLY A 37 19.13 7.03 6.23
C GLY A 37 19.28 5.95 7.29
N LYS A 38 18.91 6.30 8.52
CA LYS A 38 18.72 5.34 9.62
C LYS A 38 17.26 5.24 10.04
N GLU A 39 16.36 5.68 9.17
CA GLU A 39 14.94 5.66 9.42
C GLU A 39 14.28 4.43 8.81
N ARG A 40 13.24 3.94 9.49
CA ARG A 40 12.39 2.88 8.97
C ARG A 40 11.56 3.40 7.80
N LEU A 41 11.31 2.53 6.84
CA LEU A 41 10.38 2.81 5.75
C LEU A 41 8.98 3.13 6.29
N THR A 42 8.46 2.29 7.19
CA THR A 42 7.13 2.49 7.79
C THR A 42 7.20 3.54 8.90
N GLN A 43 6.37 4.57 8.78
CA GLN A 43 6.27 5.67 9.73
C GLN A 43 4.79 5.92 10.06
N PRO A 44 4.44 6.22 11.32
CA PRO A 44 3.08 6.60 11.69
C PRO A 44 2.60 7.79 10.86
N GLY A 45 1.34 7.76 10.41
CA GLY A 45 0.76 8.84 9.59
C GLY A 45 1.28 8.88 8.15
N LYS A 46 2.11 7.93 7.72
CA LYS A 46 2.61 7.85 6.35
C LYS A 46 2.22 6.52 5.70
N ILE A 47 1.97 6.56 4.40
CA ILE A 47 1.80 5.39 3.55
C ILE A 47 3.11 5.16 2.82
N ALA A 48 3.59 3.92 2.82
CA ALA A 48 4.74 3.48 2.05
C ALA A 48 4.30 2.45 1.00
N ILE A 49 4.59 2.71 -0.27
CA ILE A 49 4.28 1.83 -1.41
C ILE A 49 5.60 1.31 -1.95
N VAL A 50 5.88 0.02 -1.74
CA VAL A 50 7.11 -0.63 -2.22
C VAL A 50 6.90 -1.18 -3.62
N TYR A 51 7.87 -0.93 -4.49
CA TYR A 51 7.87 -1.38 -5.88
C TYR A 51 9.25 -1.85 -6.32
N SER A 52 9.28 -2.65 -7.38
CA SER A 52 10.51 -3.22 -7.93
C SER A 52 10.87 -2.59 -9.28
N HIS A 53 9.86 -2.13 -10.03
CA HIS A 53 10.04 -1.59 -11.36
C HIS A 53 9.53 -0.15 -11.47
N ARG A 54 10.25 0.69 -12.24
CA ARG A 54 9.84 2.08 -12.49
C ARG A 54 8.47 2.20 -13.15
N ARG A 55 7.99 1.19 -13.89
CA ARG A 55 6.65 1.23 -14.49
C ARG A 55 5.55 1.25 -13.42
N GLU A 56 5.70 0.44 -12.38
CA GLU A 56 4.78 0.37 -11.24
C GLU A 56 4.73 1.71 -10.51
N MET A 57 5.88 2.35 -10.31
CA MET A 57 5.99 3.70 -9.71
C MET A 57 5.09 4.73 -10.40
N HIS A 58 5.08 4.79 -11.74
CA HIS A 58 4.24 5.75 -12.47
C HIS A 58 2.75 5.45 -12.33
N GLU A 59 2.38 4.19 -12.15
CA GLU A 59 1.00 3.80 -11.89
C GLU A 59 0.58 4.21 -10.48
N TYR A 60 1.42 3.95 -9.47
CA TYR A 60 1.19 4.38 -8.11
C TYR A 60 1.11 5.90 -7.96
N LEU A 61 1.96 6.65 -8.65
CA LEU A 61 1.90 8.11 -8.64
C LEU A 61 0.54 8.64 -9.12
N LYS A 62 -0.10 8.00 -10.11
CA LYS A 62 -1.45 8.42 -10.54
C LYS A 62 -2.49 8.24 -9.44
N TYR A 63 -2.38 7.17 -8.65
CA TYR A 63 -3.28 6.95 -7.53
C TYR A 63 -2.99 7.92 -6.37
N VAL A 64 -1.73 8.22 -6.11
CA VAL A 64 -1.32 9.22 -5.10
C VAL A 64 -1.82 10.60 -5.50
N ASP A 65 -1.65 11.00 -6.76
CA ASP A 65 -2.10 12.28 -7.33
C ASP A 65 -3.63 12.43 -7.18
N TYR A 66 -4.39 11.41 -7.56
CA TYR A 66 -5.84 11.39 -7.33
C TYR A 66 -6.22 11.59 -5.85
N LEU A 67 -5.51 10.95 -4.92
CA LEU A 67 -5.79 11.08 -3.48
C LEU A 67 -5.33 12.43 -2.91
N GLN A 68 -4.30 13.05 -3.50
CA GLN A 68 -3.87 14.41 -3.17
C GLN A 68 -4.90 15.43 -3.63
N ASP A 69 -5.44 15.28 -4.84
CA ASP A 69 -6.51 16.14 -5.38
C ASP A 69 -7.79 16.09 -4.54
N GLU A 70 -8.15 14.90 -4.04
CA GLU A 70 -9.28 14.71 -3.11
C GLU A 70 -8.99 15.22 -1.69
N GLY A 71 -7.73 15.60 -1.39
CA GLY A 71 -7.30 16.15 -0.11
C GLY A 71 -7.08 15.11 0.99
N TYR A 72 -6.81 13.85 0.64
CA TYR A 72 -6.52 12.78 1.61
C TYR A 72 -5.03 12.63 1.93
N LEU A 73 -4.16 13.11 1.05
CA LEU A 73 -2.70 13.01 1.16
C LEU A 73 -2.06 14.38 1.02
N GLU A 74 -0.95 14.59 1.71
CA GLU A 74 -0.12 15.77 1.51
C GLU A 74 0.53 15.77 0.11
N PRO A 75 0.80 16.96 -0.47
CA PRO A 75 1.36 17.07 -1.83
C PRO A 75 2.77 16.50 -1.98
N THR A 76 3.51 16.38 -0.87
CA THR A 76 4.89 15.91 -0.89
C THR A 76 4.96 14.39 -0.99
N VAL A 77 5.58 13.90 -2.06
CA VAL A 77 5.90 12.48 -2.24
C VAL A 77 7.40 12.27 -2.13
N GLU A 78 7.81 11.41 -1.21
CA GLU A 78 9.19 10.99 -1.01
C GLU A 78 9.47 9.75 -1.88
N GLN A 79 10.56 9.78 -2.65
CA GLN A 79 11.07 8.60 -3.37
C GLN A 79 12.27 8.06 -2.60
N LEU A 80 12.18 6.81 -2.17
CA LEU A 80 13.14 6.19 -1.26
C LEU A 80 13.73 4.93 -1.90
N GLU A 81 15.02 4.72 -1.70
CA GLU A 81 15.67 3.43 -1.96
C GLU A 81 15.77 2.65 -0.65
N LEU A 82 15.47 1.35 -0.70
CA LEU A 82 15.51 0.50 0.48
C LEU A 82 16.83 -0.26 0.53
N GLU A 83 17.32 -0.48 1.75
CA GLU A 83 18.44 -1.40 1.95
C GLU A 83 18.10 -2.81 1.44
N ASP A 84 19.11 -3.50 0.92
CA ASP A 84 18.95 -4.86 0.45
C ASP A 84 18.55 -5.79 1.61
N LEU A 85 17.41 -6.44 1.42
CA LEU A 85 16.91 -7.45 2.35
C LEU A 85 17.45 -8.82 1.92
N GLN A 86 17.65 -9.73 2.86
CA GLN A 86 18.22 -11.05 2.54
C GLN A 86 17.40 -11.80 1.47
N GLY A 87 17.88 -11.86 0.22
CA GLY A 87 17.16 -12.51 -0.89
C GLY A 87 16.20 -11.61 -1.67
N VAL A 88 16.15 -10.30 -1.39
CA VAL A 88 15.45 -9.30 -2.20
C VAL A 88 16.27 -8.00 -2.23
N SER A 89 16.71 -7.58 -3.41
CA SER A 89 17.55 -6.38 -3.58
C SER A 89 16.93 -5.37 -4.55
N GLY A 90 17.38 -4.12 -4.47
CA GLY A 90 16.99 -3.05 -5.40
C GLY A 90 15.53 -2.61 -5.28
N LEU A 91 14.92 -2.83 -4.11
CA LEU A 91 13.57 -2.34 -3.83
C LEU A 91 13.57 -0.82 -3.66
N ARG A 92 12.50 -0.21 -4.14
CA ARG A 92 12.24 1.22 -3.97
C ARG A 92 10.88 1.44 -3.36
N ALA A 93 10.67 2.62 -2.81
CA ALA A 93 9.39 2.96 -2.22
C ALA A 93 8.99 4.41 -2.50
N LEU A 94 7.68 4.62 -2.65
CA LEU A 94 7.07 5.93 -2.52
C LEU A 94 6.58 6.06 -1.09
N ARG A 95 6.86 7.18 -0.42
CA ARG A 95 6.31 7.50 0.90
C ARG A 95 5.57 8.83 0.85
N VAL A 96 4.36 8.85 1.39
CA VAL A 96 3.49 10.04 1.37
C VAL A 96 2.79 10.18 2.71
N THR A 97 2.63 11.41 3.18
CA THR A 97 1.94 11.71 4.44
C THR A 97 0.43 11.70 4.23
N VAL A 98 -0.30 11.11 5.18
CA VAL A 98 -1.76 11.13 5.22
C VAL A 98 -2.22 12.40 5.91
N ASP A 99 -3.19 13.09 5.31
CA ASP A 99 -3.90 14.16 6.00
C ASP A 99 -4.88 13.52 7.01
N MET A 100 -4.46 13.49 8.27
CA MET A 100 -5.23 12.87 9.36
C MET A 100 -6.51 13.64 9.67
N ASP A 101 -6.56 14.95 9.41
CA ASP A 101 -7.75 15.77 9.64
C ASP A 101 -8.80 15.50 8.57
N ALA A 102 -8.38 15.39 7.30
CA ALA A 102 -9.26 14.98 6.21
C ALA A 102 -9.77 13.54 6.42
N ALA A 103 -8.90 12.61 6.81
CA ALA A 103 -9.28 11.22 7.07
C ALA A 103 -10.31 11.07 8.21
N MET A 104 -10.26 11.94 9.22
CA MET A 104 -11.19 11.91 10.35
C MET A 104 -12.54 12.56 9.99
N ASN A 105 -12.53 13.62 9.18
CA ASN A 105 -13.71 14.47 8.94
C ASN A 105 -14.43 14.18 7.61
N ARG A 106 -13.81 13.45 6.68
CA ARG A 106 -14.38 13.07 5.39
C ARG A 106 -14.21 11.56 5.17
N PRO A 107 -15.14 10.71 5.65
CA PRO A 107 -15.02 9.28 5.43
C PRO A 107 -14.93 9.00 3.93
N PHE A 108 -13.86 8.30 3.51
CA PHE A 108 -13.65 7.97 2.11
C PHE A 108 -14.81 7.14 1.57
N VAL A 109 -15.49 7.66 0.56
CA VAL A 109 -16.56 6.96 -0.14
C VAL A 109 -15.95 6.33 -1.38
N ALA A 110 -15.53 5.08 -1.26
CA ALA A 110 -15.00 4.33 -2.41
C ALA A 110 -16.01 4.37 -3.58
N PRO A 111 -15.56 4.66 -4.83
CA PRO A 111 -16.43 4.64 -6.00
C PRO A 111 -17.18 3.31 -6.12
N GLU A 112 -18.38 3.34 -6.68
CA GLU A 112 -19.26 2.17 -6.75
C GLU A 112 -18.60 0.98 -7.47
N VAL A 113 -17.79 1.24 -8.49
CA VAL A 113 -16.97 0.24 -9.18
C VAL A 113 -15.95 -0.44 -8.26
N VAL A 114 -15.32 0.31 -7.35
CA VAL A 114 -14.37 -0.22 -6.36
C VAL A 114 -15.13 -1.02 -5.30
N ARG A 115 -16.27 -0.52 -4.81
CA ARG A 115 -17.13 -1.25 -3.87
C ARG A 115 -17.62 -2.57 -4.46
N ASN A 116 -18.09 -2.55 -5.69
CA ASN A 116 -18.59 -3.74 -6.38
C ASN A 116 -17.47 -4.74 -6.65
N ALA A 117 -16.28 -4.29 -7.04
CA ALA A 117 -15.11 -5.15 -7.16
C ALA A 117 -14.76 -5.81 -5.81
N VAL A 118 -14.75 -5.04 -4.72
CA VAL A 118 -14.49 -5.55 -3.36
C VAL A 118 -15.56 -6.56 -2.91
N VAL A 119 -16.85 -6.28 -3.15
CA VAL A 119 -17.97 -7.17 -2.80
C VAL A 119 -17.93 -8.46 -3.63
N SER A 120 -17.63 -8.36 -4.92
CA SER A 120 -17.52 -9.51 -5.83
C SER A 120 -16.42 -10.47 -5.37
N VAL A 121 -15.31 -9.90 -4.92
CA VAL A 121 -14.18 -10.67 -4.39
C VAL A 121 -14.51 -11.31 -3.03
N GLN A 122 -15.24 -10.62 -2.15
CA GLN A 122 -15.69 -11.17 -0.87
C GLN A 122 -16.73 -12.30 -1.01
N MET A 123 -17.57 -12.26 -2.06
CA MET A 123 -18.57 -13.32 -2.32
C MET A 123 -17.97 -14.59 -2.93
N ALA A 124 -16.87 -14.48 -3.68
CA ALA A 124 -16.17 -15.64 -4.24
C ALA A 124 -15.51 -16.53 -3.17
N ASP A 125 -15.09 -15.94 -2.04
CA ASP A 125 -14.40 -16.63 -0.93
C ASP A 125 -15.34 -17.49 -0.05
N ARG A 126 -16.67 -17.37 -0.23
CA ARG A 126 -17.69 -18.17 0.49
C ARG A 126 -18.12 -19.47 -0.23
N ARG A 127 -17.53 -19.78 -1.39
CA ARG A 127 -17.86 -20.98 -2.19
C ARG A 127 -16.68 -21.94 -2.43
N SER A 128 -15.64 -21.89 -1.60
CA SER A 128 -14.64 -22.96 -1.54
C SER A 128 -14.88 -23.81 -0.30
N PRO A 129 -15.22 -25.11 -0.45
CA PRO A 129 -15.31 -26.05 0.66
C PRO A 129 -13.95 -26.35 1.28
#